data_AF-A0A1B9F5M2-F1
#
_entry.id   AF-A0A1B9F5M2-F1
#
_cell.length_a   1.000
_cell.length_b   1.000
_cell.length_c   1.000
_cell.angle_alpha   90.00
_cell.angle_beta   90.00
_cell.angle_gamma   90.00
#
_symmetry.space_group_name_H-M   'P 1'
#
loop_
_entity.id
_entity.type
_entity.pdbx_description
1 polymer ?
#
loop_
_entity_poly.entity_id
_entity_poly.type
_entity_poly.pdbx_seq_one_letter_code
_entity_poly.pdbx_strand_id
1 'polypeptide(L)'
;MLGDLGSDTYASLRSRKKGRLLHQALYFVEKKEDLLDPEPLVKKAFCFLGERVKGWDLKGEFVLPLKNLLNLPEVDIIFPNAPSLVLKEREFLVPKGKDGFFSLRPDRVIIKENEAIIIEFKSEGIDAYLKKKHQEQVLTYRKIVEKSFGLSTVGYLVYLIENLCEQVRFSYE
;
A
#
# COMPACT_ATOMS: atom_id res chain seq x y z
N MET A 1 29.25 21.52 -6.99
CA MET A 1 29.01 21.93 -5.59
C MET A 1 27.53 21.71 -5.30
N LEU A 2 27.19 20.59 -4.64
CA LEU A 2 25.83 20.37 -4.15
C LEU A 2 25.75 21.06 -2.79
N GLY A 3 24.89 22.08 -2.71
CA GLY A 3 24.64 22.84 -1.48
C GLY A 3 24.18 21.92 -0.37
N ASP A 4 24.66 22.22 0.84
CA ASP A 4 24.35 21.49 2.07
C ASP A 4 22.84 21.59 2.36
N LEU A 5 22.10 20.56 1.99
CA LEU A 5 20.67 20.44 2.33
C LEU A 5 20.58 20.25 3.85
N GLY A 6 19.75 21.02 4.55
CA GLY A 6 19.59 20.86 6.01
C GLY A 6 19.22 19.44 6.43
N SER A 7 19.57 19.05 7.66
CA SER A 7 19.31 17.71 8.24
C SER A 7 17.87 17.23 8.06
N ASP A 8 16.90 18.13 8.16
CA ASP A 8 15.47 17.83 8.05
C ASP A 8 15.06 17.47 6.61
N THR A 9 15.74 18.05 5.62
CA THR A 9 15.51 17.72 4.21
C THR A 9 16.05 16.33 3.89
N TYR A 10 17.22 15.97 4.41
CA TYR A 10 17.76 14.62 4.25
C TYR A 10 16.90 13.55 4.95
N ALA A 11 16.43 13.83 6.17
CA ALA A 11 15.55 12.92 6.91
C ALA A 11 14.22 12.66 6.17
N SER A 12 13.60 13.72 5.64
CA SER A 12 12.35 13.60 4.88
C SER A 12 12.53 12.84 3.55
N LEU A 13 13.64 13.06 2.84
CA LEU A 13 13.98 12.31 1.62
C LEU A 13 14.23 10.83 1.90
N ARG A 14 14.95 10.51 2.98
CA ARG A 14 15.19 9.13 3.41
C ARG A 14 13.88 8.44 3.77
N SER A 15 12.98 9.11 4.50
CA SER A 15 11.67 8.57 4.87
C SER A 15 10.82 8.24 3.63
N ARG A 16 10.69 9.18 2.68
CA ARG A 16 9.96 8.95 1.42
C ARG A 16 10.53 7.78 0.61
N LYS A 17 11.85 7.67 0.57
CA LYS A 17 12.55 6.59 -0.12
C LYS A 17 12.33 5.23 0.54
N LYS A 18 12.37 5.18 1.87
CA LYS A 18 12.00 3.98 2.66
C LYS A 18 10.58 3.54 2.33
N GLY A 19 9.63 4.47 2.33
CA GLY A 19 8.24 4.17 1.99
C GLY A 19 8.08 3.59 0.60
N ARG A 20 8.72 4.19 -0.41
CA ARG A 20 8.70 3.68 -1.79
C ARG A 20 9.27 2.26 -1.89
N LEU A 21 10.37 1.97 -1.19
CA LEU A 21 10.96 0.63 -1.15
C LEU A 21 10.03 -0.40 -0.48
N LEU A 22 9.33 -0.02 0.59
CA LEU A 22 8.32 -0.87 1.24
C LEU A 22 7.13 -1.16 0.33
N HIS A 23 6.54 -0.14 -0.31
CA HIS A 23 5.47 -0.33 -1.29
C HIS A 23 5.91 -1.25 -2.43
N GLN A 24 7.12 -1.03 -2.96
CA GLN A 24 7.66 -1.87 -4.03
C GLN A 24 7.89 -3.32 -3.58
N ALA A 25 8.30 -3.55 -2.34
CA ALA A 25 8.42 -4.91 -1.79
C ALA A 25 7.04 -5.57 -1.63
N LEU A 26 6.04 -4.84 -1.14
CA LEU A 26 4.64 -5.30 -1.02
C LEU A 26 4.00 -5.63 -2.36
N TYR A 27 4.34 -4.88 -3.41
CA TYR A 27 3.94 -5.19 -4.78
C TYR A 27 4.41 -6.59 -5.20
N PHE A 28 5.59 -7.03 -4.75
CA PHE A 28 6.13 -8.36 -5.07
C PHE A 28 5.59 -9.49 -4.20
N VAL A 29 4.86 -9.19 -3.12
CA VAL A 29 4.18 -10.21 -2.31
C VAL A 29 2.98 -10.74 -3.10
N GLU A 30 3.00 -12.02 -3.45
CA GLU A 30 1.88 -12.67 -4.15
C GLU A 30 0.93 -13.31 -3.15
N LYS A 31 1.50 -13.99 -2.15
CA LYS A 31 0.78 -14.77 -1.13
C LYS A 31 1.38 -14.55 0.25
N LYS A 32 0.63 -14.90 1.30
CA LYS A 32 1.07 -14.66 2.68
C LYS A 32 2.34 -15.43 3.04
N GLU A 33 2.59 -16.59 2.42
CA GLU A 33 3.80 -17.39 2.67
C GLU A 33 5.07 -16.64 2.29
N ASP A 34 5.00 -15.70 1.34
CA ASP A 34 6.15 -14.89 0.96
C ASP A 34 6.59 -13.94 2.10
N LEU A 35 5.73 -13.70 3.10
CA LEU A 35 6.03 -12.89 4.27
C LEU A 35 6.76 -13.67 5.38
N LEU A 36 6.87 -15.00 5.27
CA LEU A 36 7.63 -15.81 6.23
C LEU A 36 9.14 -15.49 6.16
N ASP A 37 9.61 -15.22 4.94
CA ASP A 37 10.94 -14.71 4.61
C ASP A 37 10.85 -13.61 3.52
N PRO A 38 10.59 -12.35 3.91
CA PRO A 38 10.39 -11.27 2.95
C PRO A 38 11.71 -10.66 2.45
N GLU A 39 12.86 -11.09 2.95
CA GLU A 39 14.16 -10.52 2.57
C GLU A 39 14.46 -10.56 1.05
N PRO A 40 14.16 -11.66 0.33
CA PRO A 40 14.31 -11.69 -1.14
C PRO A 40 13.46 -10.64 -1.85
N LEU A 41 12.25 -10.37 -1.38
CA LEU A 41 11.35 -9.37 -1.94
C LEU A 41 11.86 -7.95 -1.70
N VAL A 42 12.40 -7.70 -0.50
CA VAL A 42 13.06 -6.42 -0.17
C VAL A 42 14.25 -6.21 -1.10
N LYS A 43 15.15 -7.19 -1.23
CA LYS A 43 16.31 -7.08 -2.15
C LYS A 43 15.87 -6.85 -3.59
N LYS A 44 14.80 -7.51 -4.04
CA LYS A 44 14.19 -7.29 -5.35
C LYS A 44 13.68 -5.86 -5.52
N ALA A 45 13.05 -5.26 -4.50
CA ALA A 45 12.61 -3.87 -4.51
C ALA A 45 13.77 -2.88 -4.61
N PHE A 46 14.86 -3.10 -3.87
CA PHE A 46 16.08 -2.30 -4.00
C PHE A 46 16.64 -2.38 -5.42
N CYS A 47 16.77 -3.59 -5.98
CA CYS A 47 17.26 -3.78 -7.34
C CYS A 47 16.36 -3.11 -8.38
N PHE A 48 15.04 -3.29 -8.27
CA PHE A 48 14.06 -2.71 -9.20
C PHE A 48 14.09 -1.19 -9.23
N LEU A 49 14.27 -0.56 -8.06
CA LEU A 49 14.36 0.91 -7.94
C LEU A 49 15.78 1.46 -8.18
N GLY A 50 16.76 0.61 -8.51
CA GLY A 50 18.15 1.03 -8.72
C GLY A 50 18.85 1.49 -7.44
N GLU A 51 18.38 1.03 -6.27
CA GLU A 51 18.85 1.47 -4.97
C GLU A 51 19.91 0.57 -4.36
N ARG A 52 20.87 1.19 -3.66
CA ARG A 52 21.93 0.47 -2.95
C ARG A 52 21.48 0.12 -1.53
N VAL A 53 21.76 -1.12 -1.12
CA VAL A 53 21.51 -1.61 0.24
C VAL A 53 22.37 -0.92 1.29
N LYS A 54 23.61 -0.51 0.93
CA LYS A 54 24.55 0.12 1.87
C LYS A 54 23.94 1.37 2.52
N GLY A 55 23.90 1.41 3.86
CA GLY A 55 23.34 2.53 4.63
C GLY A 55 21.91 2.32 5.11
N TRP A 56 21.33 1.16 4.84
CA TRP A 56 20.02 0.74 5.35
C TRP A 56 20.16 -0.43 6.31
N ASP A 57 19.40 -0.41 7.40
CA ASP A 57 19.15 -1.63 8.17
C ASP A 57 18.02 -2.41 7.48
N LEU A 58 18.39 -3.35 6.60
CA LEU A 58 17.41 -4.16 5.87
C LEU A 58 16.47 -4.91 6.82
N LYS A 59 17.01 -5.43 7.94
CA LYS A 59 16.26 -6.30 8.83
C LYS A 59 15.22 -5.49 9.61
N GLY A 60 15.66 -4.43 10.29
CA GLY A 60 14.78 -3.62 11.13
C GLY A 60 13.86 -2.69 10.33
N GLU A 61 14.32 -2.14 9.22
CA GLU A 61 13.54 -1.12 8.49
C GLU A 61 12.59 -1.70 7.44
N PHE A 62 12.83 -2.92 6.94
CA PHE A 62 12.06 -3.50 5.83
C PHE A 62 11.55 -4.91 6.13
N VAL A 63 12.43 -5.86 6.46
CA VAL A 63 12.05 -7.27 6.66
C VAL A 63 11.09 -7.41 7.83
N LEU A 64 11.40 -6.82 8.99
CA LEU A 64 10.57 -6.93 10.17
C LEU A 64 9.17 -6.30 9.98
N PRO A 65 9.01 -5.06 9.45
CA PRO A 65 7.69 -4.51 9.14
C PRO A 65 6.85 -5.40 8.21
N LEU A 66 7.44 -5.96 7.15
CA LEU A 66 6.71 -6.84 6.24
C LEU A 66 6.32 -8.16 6.92
N LYS A 67 7.23 -8.74 7.70
CA LYS A 67 6.97 -9.97 8.45
C LYS A 67 5.87 -9.78 9.51
N ASN A 68 5.81 -8.60 10.14
CA ASN A 68 4.81 -8.29 11.16
C ASN A 68 3.38 -8.29 10.61
N LEU A 69 3.19 -8.11 9.29
CA LEU A 69 1.88 -8.24 8.65
C LEU A 69 1.26 -9.63 8.88
N LEU A 70 2.06 -10.68 9.08
CA LEU A 70 1.56 -12.02 9.43
C LEU A 70 0.82 -12.04 10.78
N ASN A 71 1.06 -11.06 11.65
CA ASN A 71 0.40 -10.95 12.94
C ASN A 71 -0.94 -10.22 12.85
N LEU A 72 -1.30 -9.66 11.68
CA LEU A 72 -2.60 -9.03 11.48
C LEU A 72 -3.69 -10.10 11.33
N PRO A 73 -4.81 -9.98 12.06
CA PRO A 73 -5.98 -10.84 11.83
C PRO A 73 -6.47 -10.80 10.38
N GLU A 74 -6.29 -9.67 9.70
CA GLU A 74 -6.71 -9.42 8.33
C GLU A 74 -5.72 -9.93 7.28
N VAL A 75 -4.62 -10.60 7.65
CA VAL A 75 -3.59 -11.03 6.67
C VAL A 75 -4.17 -11.92 5.56
N ASP A 76 -5.13 -12.78 5.88
CA ASP A 76 -5.81 -13.65 4.89
C ASP A 76 -6.78 -12.86 3.99
N ILE A 77 -7.21 -11.67 4.41
CA ILE A 77 -7.98 -10.74 3.57
C ILE A 77 -7.02 -10.03 2.61
N ILE A 78 -5.86 -9.60 3.10
CA ILE A 78 -4.86 -8.85 2.33
C ILE A 78 -4.17 -9.75 1.28
N PHE A 79 -3.89 -11.00 1.66
CA PHE A 79 -3.21 -12.01 0.85
C PHE A 79 -4.02 -13.31 0.83
N PRO A 80 -5.12 -13.35 0.06
CA PRO A 80 -6.05 -14.47 0.06
C PRO A 80 -5.43 -15.72 -0.57
N ASN A 81 -5.70 -16.88 0.05
CA ASN A 81 -5.37 -18.19 -0.51
C ASN A 81 -6.38 -18.69 -1.55
N ALA A 82 -7.60 -18.15 -1.51
CA ALA A 82 -8.68 -18.55 -2.40
C ALA A 82 -8.52 -17.93 -3.81
N PRO A 83 -9.04 -18.58 -4.86
CA PRO A 83 -9.04 -18.02 -6.21
C PRO A 83 -9.68 -16.63 -6.20
N SER A 84 -8.88 -15.63 -6.55
CA SER A 84 -9.31 -14.24 -6.66
C SER A 84 -8.47 -13.55 -7.72
N LEU A 85 -9.04 -12.54 -8.37
CA LEU A 85 -8.27 -11.69 -9.28
C LEU A 85 -7.65 -10.57 -8.46
N VAL A 86 -6.32 -10.57 -8.35
CA VAL A 86 -5.57 -9.54 -7.63
C VAL A 86 -4.97 -8.53 -8.61
N LEU A 87 -5.48 -7.31 -8.58
CA LEU A 87 -4.99 -6.17 -9.33
C LEU A 87 -4.05 -5.35 -8.46
N LYS A 88 -2.75 -5.44 -8.70
CA LYS A 88 -1.73 -4.67 -7.96
C LYS A 88 -1.34 -3.44 -8.74
N GLU A 89 -1.37 -2.29 -8.08
CA GLU A 89 -0.84 -1.03 -8.62
C GLU A 89 -1.41 -0.71 -10.01
N ARG A 90 -2.69 -1.04 -10.25
CA ARG A 90 -3.37 -0.81 -11.53
C ARG A 90 -3.94 0.60 -11.54
N GLU A 91 -3.68 1.31 -12.63
CA GLU A 91 -4.26 2.63 -12.86
C GLU A 91 -5.72 2.51 -13.31
N PHE A 92 -6.58 3.29 -12.66
CA PHE A 92 -7.96 3.51 -13.02
C PHE A 92 -8.08 4.92 -13.58
N LEU A 93 -8.47 5.02 -14.85
CA LEU A 93 -8.72 6.30 -15.50
C LEU A 93 -10.15 6.74 -15.23
N VAL A 94 -10.30 7.88 -14.57
CA VAL A 94 -11.59 8.40 -14.15
C VAL A 94 -11.89 9.66 -14.96
N PRO A 95 -13.02 9.71 -15.68
CA PRO A 95 -13.41 10.92 -16.41
C PRO A 95 -13.56 12.12 -15.47
N LYS A 96 -12.99 13.26 -15.86
CA LYS A 96 -13.10 14.55 -15.19
C LYS A 96 -13.75 15.55 -16.14
N GLY A 97 -15.09 15.56 -16.17
CA GLY A 97 -15.84 16.43 -17.08
C GLY A 97 -15.60 16.07 -18.54
N LYS A 98 -15.70 17.07 -19.43
CA LYS A 98 -15.64 16.86 -20.89
C LYS A 98 -14.23 16.64 -21.45
N ASP A 99 -13.20 17.12 -20.77
CA ASP A 99 -11.87 17.32 -21.39
C ASP A 99 -10.71 16.68 -20.63
N GLY A 100 -10.95 15.73 -19.74
CA GLY A 100 -9.84 15.13 -19.00
C GLY A 100 -10.14 13.83 -18.29
N PHE A 101 -9.07 13.17 -17.90
CA PHE A 101 -9.06 12.03 -17.00
C PHE A 101 -8.12 12.34 -15.84
N PHE A 102 -8.41 11.78 -14.67
CA PHE A 102 -7.40 11.64 -13.62
C PHE A 102 -7.13 10.15 -13.39
N SER A 103 -5.87 9.85 -13.05
CA SER A 103 -5.45 8.48 -12.72
C SER A 103 -5.54 8.29 -11.22
N LEU A 104 -6.14 7.17 -10.81
CA LEU A 104 -6.07 6.66 -9.46
C LEU A 104 -5.40 5.30 -9.48
N ARG A 105 -4.51 5.05 -8.53
CA ARG A 105 -3.74 3.81 -8.44
C ARG A 105 -3.78 3.30 -7.01
N PRO A 106 -4.76 2.46 -6.66
CA PRO A 106 -4.73 1.73 -5.39
C PRO A 106 -3.57 0.75 -5.38
N ASP A 107 -2.96 0.52 -4.22
CA ASP A 107 -1.85 -0.43 -4.09
C ASP A 107 -2.30 -1.86 -4.49
N ARG A 108 -3.49 -2.28 -4.02
CA ARG A 108 -4.06 -3.60 -4.31
C ARG A 108 -5.58 -3.57 -4.33
N VAL A 109 -6.16 -4.22 -5.34
CA VAL A 109 -7.61 -4.50 -5.43
C VAL A 109 -7.79 -5.99 -5.64
N ILE A 110 -8.56 -6.63 -4.77
CA ILE A 110 -8.87 -8.06 -4.81
C ILE A 110 -10.33 -8.20 -5.25
N ILE A 111 -10.55 -8.86 -6.38
CA ILE A 111 -11.88 -9.14 -6.91
C ILE A 111 -12.25 -10.58 -6.57
N LYS A 112 -13.34 -10.73 -5.81
CA LYS A 112 -14.00 -12.00 -5.49
C LYS A 112 -15.34 -12.07 -6.22
N GLU A 113 -16.07 -13.16 -6.04
CA GLU A 113 -17.35 -13.40 -6.72
C GLU A 113 -18.39 -12.29 -6.47
N ASN A 114 -18.57 -11.85 -5.22
CA ASN A 114 -19.63 -10.92 -4.83
C ASN A 114 -19.13 -9.60 -4.22
N GLU A 115 -17.82 -9.46 -4.06
CA GLU A 115 -17.22 -8.28 -3.45
C GLU A 115 -15.87 -7.94 -4.08
N ALA A 116 -15.51 -6.66 -4.00
CA ALA A 116 -14.17 -6.18 -4.24
C ALA A 116 -13.57 -5.63 -2.94
N ILE A 117 -12.26 -5.81 -2.77
CA ILE A 117 -11.55 -5.37 -1.58
C ILE A 117 -10.39 -4.50 -2.02
N ILE A 118 -10.33 -3.28 -1.51
CA ILE A 118 -9.22 -2.35 -1.73
C ILE A 118 -8.32 -2.42 -0.51
N ILE A 119 -7.02 -2.62 -0.74
CA ILE A 119 -6.00 -2.51 0.29
C ILE A 119 -5.06 -1.37 -0.09
N GLU A 120 -4.87 -0.45 0.85
CA GLU A 120 -3.93 0.66 0.74
C GLU A 120 -2.94 0.59 1.91
N PHE A 121 -1.66 0.48 1.60
CA PHE A 121 -0.58 0.40 2.58
C PHE A 121 -0.05 1.80 2.88
N LYS A 122 0.37 2.01 4.13
CA LYS A 122 0.98 3.26 4.59
C LYS A 122 2.25 2.94 5.39
N SER A 123 3.35 3.54 4.97
CA SER A 123 4.67 3.34 5.58
C SER A 123 5.08 4.48 6.51
N GLU A 124 4.22 5.46 6.72
CA GLU A 124 4.43 6.61 7.59
C GLU A 124 3.62 6.44 8.88
N GLY A 125 4.04 7.14 9.93
CA GLY A 125 3.33 7.12 11.21
C GLY A 125 1.94 7.74 11.08
N ILE A 126 1.01 7.29 11.91
CA ILE A 126 -0.38 7.75 11.87
C ILE A 126 -0.66 8.87 12.88
N ASP A 127 -1.29 9.94 12.41
CA ASP A 127 -2.01 10.90 13.25
C ASP A 127 -3.48 11.04 12.79
N ALA A 128 -4.29 11.78 13.55
CA ALA A 128 -5.71 11.93 13.26
C ALA A 128 -6.00 12.58 11.89
N TYR A 129 -5.14 13.51 11.45
CA TYR A 129 -5.29 14.19 10.17
C TYR A 129 -4.93 13.27 9.00
N LEU A 130 -3.78 12.60 9.06
CA LEU A 130 -3.34 11.63 8.07
C LEU A 130 -4.33 10.47 7.96
N LYS A 131 -4.82 9.97 9.08
CA LYS A 131 -5.85 8.93 9.12
C LYS A 131 -7.09 9.32 8.31
N LYS A 132 -7.64 10.51 8.56
CA LYS A 132 -8.81 11.00 7.81
C LYS A 132 -8.53 11.10 6.31
N LYS A 133 -7.39 11.67 5.94
CA LYS A 133 -6.97 11.80 4.54
C LYS A 133 -6.82 10.44 3.85
N HIS A 134 -6.26 9.45 4.55
CA HIS A 134 -6.12 8.09 4.02
C HIS A 134 -7.48 7.40 3.86
N GLN A 135 -8.41 7.61 4.79
CA GLN A 135 -9.78 7.13 4.66
C GLN A 135 -10.44 7.76 3.42
N GLU A 136 -10.37 9.08 3.23
CA GLU A 136 -10.91 9.78 2.05
C GLU A 136 -10.34 9.24 0.72
N GLN A 137 -9.04 8.91 0.69
CA GLN A 137 -8.41 8.28 -0.47
C GLN A 137 -9.04 6.93 -0.79
N VAL A 138 -9.20 6.06 0.20
CA VAL A 138 -9.84 4.73 0.05
C VAL A 138 -11.32 4.87 -0.33
N LEU A 139 -12.04 5.85 0.23
CA LEU A 139 -13.42 6.16 -0.18
C LEU A 139 -13.50 6.53 -1.67
N THR A 140 -12.50 7.25 -2.18
CA THR A 140 -12.43 7.62 -3.59
C THR A 140 -12.20 6.39 -4.46
N TYR A 141 -11.24 5.53 -4.08
CA TYR A 141 -10.98 4.26 -4.79
C TYR A 141 -12.20 3.36 -4.82
N ARG A 142 -12.93 3.26 -3.70
CA ARG A 142 -14.16 2.47 -3.60
C ARG A 142 -15.15 2.84 -4.69
N LYS A 143 -15.51 4.11 -4.81
CA LYS A 143 -16.51 4.58 -5.79
C LYS A 143 -16.17 4.16 -7.21
N ILE A 144 -14.88 4.11 -7.55
CA ILE A 144 -14.42 3.77 -8.89
C ILE A 144 -14.39 2.26 -9.11
N VAL A 145 -13.94 1.49 -8.12
CA VAL A 145 -13.96 0.04 -8.17
C VAL A 145 -15.41 -0.47 -8.24
N GLU A 146 -16.31 0.06 -7.41
CA GLU A 146 -17.75 -0.27 -7.47
C GLU A 146 -18.33 0.02 -8.85
N LYS A 147 -18.03 1.20 -9.42
CA LYS A 147 -18.50 1.57 -10.75
C LYS A 147 -17.90 0.71 -11.87
N SER A 148 -16.65 0.29 -11.72
CA SER A 148 -15.93 -0.46 -12.76
C SER A 148 -16.32 -1.94 -12.80
N PHE A 149 -16.59 -2.54 -11.64
CA PHE A 149 -16.86 -3.97 -11.52
C PHE A 149 -18.31 -4.30 -11.16
N GLY A 150 -19.12 -3.33 -10.73
CA GLY A 150 -20.50 -3.57 -10.29
C GLY A 150 -20.60 -4.37 -8.99
N LEU A 151 -19.53 -4.40 -8.19
CA LEU A 151 -19.45 -5.18 -6.95
C LEU A 151 -19.51 -4.28 -5.72
N SER A 152 -20.12 -4.79 -4.65
CA SER A 152 -19.95 -4.19 -3.32
C SER A 152 -18.47 -4.11 -2.97
N THR A 153 -17.99 -2.95 -2.51
CA THR A 153 -16.55 -2.77 -2.28
C THR A 153 -16.25 -2.33 -0.85
N VAL A 154 -15.30 -3.01 -0.22
CA VAL A 154 -14.77 -2.68 1.11
C VAL A 154 -13.33 -2.20 0.97
N GLY A 155 -12.94 -1.24 1.82
CA GLY A 155 -11.58 -0.70 1.83
C GLY A 155 -10.87 -0.95 3.15
N TYR A 156 -9.58 -1.25 3.09
CA TYR A 156 -8.70 -1.42 4.25
C TYR A 156 -7.47 -0.53 4.13
N LEU A 157 -7.11 0.09 5.25
CA LEU A 157 -5.85 0.80 5.44
C LEU A 157 -4.91 -0.05 6.28
N VAL A 158 -3.69 -0.25 5.81
CA VAL A 158 -2.67 -1.05 6.50
C VAL A 158 -1.47 -0.16 6.83
N TYR A 159 -1.27 0.10 8.11
CA TYR A 159 -0.16 0.90 8.61
C TYR A 159 1.00 -0.02 9.03
N LEU A 160 2.09 0.03 8.26
CA LEU A 160 3.20 -0.92 8.39
C LEU A 160 4.02 -0.74 9.66
N ILE A 161 4.13 0.50 10.16
CA ILE A 161 4.94 0.82 11.35
C ILE A 161 4.18 0.39 12.60
N GLU A 162 2.91 0.75 12.69
CA GLU A 162 2.02 0.45 13.82
C GLU A 162 1.55 -1.01 13.81
N ASN A 163 1.79 -1.74 12.72
CA ASN A 163 1.25 -3.07 12.47
C ASN A 163 -0.27 -3.12 12.74
N LEU A 164 -0.98 -2.19 12.09
CA LEU A 164 -2.41 -1.96 12.28
C LEU A 164 -3.14 -2.07 10.95
N CYS A 165 -4.26 -2.79 10.94
CA CYS A 165 -5.21 -2.78 9.83
C CYS A 165 -6.52 -2.16 10.28
N GLU A 166 -7.07 -1.26 9.46
CA GLU A 166 -8.35 -0.63 9.70
C GLU A 166 -9.25 -0.78 8.48
N GLN A 167 -10.42 -1.40 8.70
CA GLN A 167 -11.49 -1.35 7.73
C GLN A 167 -12.11 0.05 7.71
N VAL A 168 -12.15 0.69 6.55
CA VAL A 168 -12.78 1.99 6.37
C VAL A 168 -14.30 1.79 6.40
N ARG A 169 -14.91 2.11 7.55
CA ARG A 169 -16.37 2.01 7.76
C ARG A 169 -17.09 3.19 7.14
N PHE A 170 -18.32 2.94 6.68
CA PHE A 170 -19.17 3.93 6.05
C PHE A 170 -20.38 4.21 6.92
N SER A 171 -20.68 5.48 7.15
CA SER A 171 -22.02 5.92 7.50
C SER A 171 -22.70 6.27 6.18
N TYR A 172 -23.82 5.62 5.86
CA TYR A 172 -24.72 6.15 4.85
C TYR A 172 -25.39 7.39 5.48
N GLU A 173 -25.03 8.57 4.99
CA GLU A 173 -25.85 9.78 5.20
C GLU A 173 -27.07 9.75 4.27
#